data_AF-A0A932YUF0-F1
#
_entry.id   AF-A0A932YUF0-F1
#
_cell.length_a   1.000
_cell.length_b   1.000
_cell.length_c   1.000
_cell.angle_alpha   90.00
_cell.angle_beta   90.00
_cell.angle_gamma   90.00
#
_symmetry.space_group_name_H-M   'P 1'
#
loop_
_entity.id
_entity.type
_entity.pdbx_description
1 polymer ?
#
loop_
_entity_poly.entity_id
_entity_poly.type
_entity_poly.pdbx_seq_one_letter_code
_entity_poly.pdbx_strand_id
1 'polypeptide(L)'
;MKLALLMACLCFAPFGAAADEIRLANGDRISGEIKGKAGDRLIVATPHAGEVALDWRQVVSISTAQPVEVMLQGAAAPTLGTLQPLYGGGALLVAPDASAAEIALKDIAYLNPEPHRSGLGTSYEGRATLSATYTSGNVESERLYADAELTARA
;
A
#
# COMPACT_ATOMS: atom_id res chain seq x y z
N MET A 1 -47.61 -23.56 -9.57
CA MET A 1 -46.60 -23.63 -8.49
C MET A 1 -45.58 -22.54 -8.76
N LYS A 2 -45.65 -21.43 -8.02
CA LYS A 2 -44.82 -20.24 -8.23
C LYS A 2 -43.47 -20.48 -7.56
N LEU A 3 -42.40 -20.56 -8.35
CA LEU A 3 -41.02 -20.63 -7.88
C LEU A 3 -40.70 -19.36 -7.07
N ALA A 4 -40.51 -19.51 -5.77
CA ALA A 4 -40.01 -18.46 -4.91
C ALA A 4 -38.50 -18.30 -5.17
N LEU A 5 -38.13 -17.21 -5.84
CA LEU A 5 -36.75 -16.80 -6.07
C LEU A 5 -36.17 -16.32 -4.74
N LEU A 6 -35.32 -17.16 -4.12
CA LEU A 6 -34.62 -16.87 -2.88
C LEU A 6 -33.53 -15.82 -3.17
N MET A 7 -33.87 -14.55 -2.96
CA MET A 7 -32.95 -13.41 -3.04
C MET A 7 -32.01 -13.45 -1.83
N ALA A 8 -30.88 -14.12 -1.97
CA ALA A 8 -29.79 -14.10 -1.00
C ALA A 8 -29.13 -12.71 -1.03
N CYS A 9 -29.64 -11.78 -0.22
CA CYS A 9 -28.94 -10.54 0.12
C CYS A 9 -27.64 -10.91 0.85
N LEU A 10 -26.53 -10.91 0.11
CA LEU A 10 -25.19 -10.98 0.64
C LEU A 10 -24.93 -9.67 1.40
N CYS A 11 -25.19 -9.66 2.71
CA CYS A 11 -24.80 -8.57 3.59
C CYS A 11 -23.27 -8.47 3.62
N PHE A 12 -22.70 -7.63 2.75
CA PHE A 12 -21.35 -7.12 2.92
C PHE A 12 -21.36 -6.22 4.16
N ALA A 13 -21.02 -6.80 5.31
CA ALA A 13 -20.67 -5.99 6.47
C ALA A 13 -19.41 -5.19 6.09
N PRO A 14 -19.40 -3.85 6.20
CA PRO A 14 -18.17 -3.10 6.04
C PRO A 14 -17.26 -3.51 7.20
N PHE A 15 -16.25 -4.33 6.90
CA PHE A 15 -15.09 -4.47 7.76
C PHE A 15 -14.58 -3.06 8.00
N GLY A 16 -14.63 -2.59 9.24
CA GLY A 16 -14.01 -1.32 9.60
C GLY A 16 -12.56 -1.39 9.16
N ALA A 17 -12.21 -0.66 8.11
CA ALA A 17 -10.84 -0.54 7.65
C ALA A 17 -10.08 0.17 8.77
N ALA A 18 -9.39 -0.61 9.61
CA ALA A 18 -8.45 -0.06 10.55
C ALA A 18 -7.38 0.67 9.72
N ALA A 19 -7.41 2.00 9.78
CA ALA A 19 -6.48 2.84 9.06
C ALA A 19 -5.22 3.04 9.88
N ASP A 20 -4.09 3.17 9.21
CA ASP A 20 -2.83 3.59 9.82
C ASP A 20 -2.98 5.04 10.33
N GLU A 21 -2.36 5.32 11.46
CA GLU A 21 -2.38 6.64 12.10
C GLU A 21 -0.97 7.23 12.12
N ILE A 22 -0.81 8.39 11.50
CA ILE A 22 0.41 9.18 11.51
C ILE A 22 0.17 10.44 12.33
N ARG A 23 1.06 10.73 13.27
CA ARG A 23 1.07 11.99 14.03
C ARG A 23 2.26 12.84 13.63
N LEU A 24 2.01 14.13 13.44
CA LEU A 24 3.02 15.11 13.08
C LEU A 24 3.43 15.96 14.29
N ALA A 25 4.60 16.60 14.19
CA ALA A 25 5.19 17.42 15.24
C ALA A 25 4.35 18.66 15.60
N ASN A 26 3.51 19.14 14.68
CA ASN A 26 2.56 20.22 14.91
C ASN A 26 1.27 19.75 15.63
N GLY A 27 1.13 18.45 15.91
CA GLY A 27 -0.05 17.86 16.54
C GLY A 27 -1.09 17.32 15.55
N ASP A 28 -0.89 17.48 14.24
CA ASP A 28 -1.82 16.95 13.25
C ASP A 28 -1.84 15.42 13.26
N ARG A 29 -3.02 14.87 13.00
CA ARG A 29 -3.27 13.43 12.91
C ARG A 29 -3.81 13.11 11.53
N ILE A 30 -3.11 12.21 10.83
CA ILE A 30 -3.48 11.75 9.50
C ILE A 30 -3.82 10.27 9.58
N SER A 31 -4.99 9.91 9.07
CA SER A 31 -5.45 8.53 8.98
C SER A 31 -5.52 8.09 7.54
N GLY A 32 -4.94 6.94 7.20
CA GLY A 32 -4.94 6.40 5.85
C GLY A 32 -4.20 5.07 5.75
N GLU A 33 -3.76 4.72 4.55
CA GLU A 33 -2.92 3.55 4.28
C GLU A 33 -1.51 4.03 3.93
N ILE A 34 -0.49 3.53 4.62
CA ILE A 34 0.90 3.84 4.29
C ILE A 34 1.30 3.09 3.02
N LYS A 35 1.39 3.83 1.91
CA LYS A 35 1.86 3.28 0.63
C LYS A 35 3.35 2.99 0.66
N GLY A 36 4.11 3.88 1.28
CA GLY A 36 5.52 3.65 1.50
C GLY A 36 6.26 4.91 1.89
N LYS A 37 7.50 4.70 2.32
CA LYS A 37 8.43 5.78 2.65
C LYS A 37 9.68 5.63 1.79
N ALA A 38 10.07 6.72 1.12
CA ALA A 38 11.33 6.80 0.39
C ALA A 38 12.02 8.14 0.65
N GLY A 39 13.26 8.09 1.14
CA GLY A 39 14.02 9.28 1.49
C GLY A 39 13.32 10.10 2.58
N ASP A 40 13.08 11.38 2.29
CA ASP A 40 12.45 12.33 3.21
C ASP A 40 10.92 12.43 3.05
N ARG A 41 10.29 11.55 2.25
CA ARG A 41 8.84 11.56 2.02
C ARG A 41 8.15 10.26 2.41
N LEU A 42 7.01 10.42 3.08
CA LEU A 42 6.05 9.36 3.38
C LEU A 42 4.80 9.57 2.54
N ILE A 43 4.40 8.56 1.78
CA ILE A 43 3.17 8.59 0.98
C ILE A 43 2.07 7.85 1.74
N VAL A 44 0.98 8.57 2.00
CA VAL A 44 -0.20 8.04 2.69
C VAL A 44 -1.42 8.20 1.80
N ALA A 45 -2.08 7.09 1.45
CA ALA A 45 -3.34 7.12 0.74
C ALA A 45 -4.49 7.35 1.74
N THR A 46 -5.14 8.51 1.62
CA THR A 46 -6.28 8.88 2.45
C THR A 46 -7.58 8.71 1.66
N PRO A 47 -8.69 8.34 2.32
CA PRO A 47 -9.97 8.14 1.64
C PRO A 47 -10.58 9.44 1.09
N HIS A 48 -10.20 10.60 1.63
CA HIS A 48 -10.83 11.88 1.31
C HIS A 48 -9.96 12.81 0.46
N ALA A 49 -8.64 12.69 0.54
CA ALA A 49 -7.70 13.58 -0.15
C ALA A 49 -6.81 12.83 -1.15
N GLY A 50 -7.06 11.53 -1.39
CA GLY A 50 -6.19 10.71 -2.22
C GLY A 50 -4.82 10.51 -1.57
N GLU A 51 -3.77 10.46 -2.38
CA GLU A 51 -2.40 10.32 -1.90
C GLU A 51 -1.83 11.64 -1.39
N VAL A 52 -1.41 11.64 -0.13
CA VAL A 52 -0.78 12.78 0.53
C VAL A 52 0.68 12.45 0.80
N ALA A 53 1.57 13.33 0.36
CA ALA A 53 2.99 13.26 0.65
C ALA A 53 3.31 14.08 1.90
N LEU A 54 3.85 13.42 2.93
CA LEU A 54 4.26 14.02 4.20
C LEU A 54 5.77 14.11 4.29
N ASP A 55 6.28 15.18 4.89
CA ASP A 55 7.70 15.30 5.24
C ASP A 55 8.00 14.35 6.41
N TRP A 56 8.89 13.39 6.18
CA TRP A 56 9.27 12.38 7.19
C TRP A 56 9.80 13.03 8.47
N ARG A 57 10.46 14.19 8.36
CA ARG A 57 11.05 14.91 9.50
C ARG A 57 9.99 15.47 10.45
N GLN A 58 8.76 15.65 9.97
CA GLN A 58 7.66 16.10 10.78
C GLN A 58 6.92 14.94 11.46
N VAL A 59 7.18 13.68 11.09
CA VAL A 59 6.50 12.52 11.65
C VAL A 59 7.09 12.18 13.02
N VAL A 60 6.25 12.18 14.06
CA VAL A 60 6.67 11.92 15.44
C VAL A 60 6.18 10.57 15.97
N SER A 61 5.15 10.00 15.36
CA SER A 61 4.60 8.70 15.73
C SER A 61 3.86 8.09 14.56
N ILE A 62 3.97 6.78 14.42
CA ILE A 62 3.26 5.97 13.43
C ILE A 62 2.63 4.78 14.13
N SER A 63 1.38 4.48 13.78
CA SER A 63 0.68 3.26 14.15
C SER A 63 0.19 2.61 12.87
N THR A 64 0.50 1.34 12.65
CA THR A 64 -0.05 0.58 11.53
C THR A 64 -1.05 -0.46 12.01
N ALA A 65 -2.16 -0.59 11.27
CA ALA A 65 -3.16 -1.60 11.55
C ALA A 65 -2.77 -2.96 10.97
N GLN A 66 -2.03 -2.95 9.86
CA GLN A 66 -1.53 -4.14 9.18
C GLN A 66 0.00 -4.24 9.30
N PRO A 67 0.56 -5.46 9.19
CA PRO A 67 2.01 -5.64 9.09
C PRO A 67 2.55 -4.91 7.86
N VAL A 68 3.60 -4.13 8.06
CA VAL A 68 4.33 -3.39 7.03
C VAL A 68 5.78 -3.87 6.97
N GLU A 69 6.40 -3.73 5.81
CA GLU A 69 7.82 -4.01 5.65
C GLU A 69 8.64 -2.80 6.07
N VAL A 70 9.49 -2.96 7.08
CA VAL A 70 10.32 -1.90 7.65
C VAL A 70 11.77 -2.22 7.33
N MET A 71 12.42 -1.33 6.59
CA MET A 71 13.84 -1.44 6.29
C MET A 71 14.60 -0.36 7.06
N LEU A 72 15.45 -0.77 7.98
CA LEU A 72 16.29 0.13 8.77
C LEU A 72 17.55 0.52 7.98
N GLN A 73 18.14 1.67 8.32
CA GLN A 73 19.41 2.12 7.76
C GLN A 73 20.51 1.09 8.07
N GLY A 74 21.20 0.62 7.03
CA GLY A 74 22.27 -0.38 7.15
C GLY A 74 21.81 -1.82 7.38
N ALA A 75 20.49 -2.08 7.43
CA ALA A 75 19.98 -3.44 7.46
C ALA A 75 20.08 -4.11 6.07
N ALA A 76 20.40 -5.40 6.06
CA ALA A 76 20.54 -6.17 4.82
C ALA A 76 19.19 -6.60 4.21
N ALA A 77 18.12 -6.63 5.01
CA ALA A 77 16.79 -7.06 4.59
C ALA A 77 15.70 -6.27 5.35
N PRO A 78 14.52 -6.07 4.73
CA PRO A 78 13.35 -5.53 5.43
C PRO A 78 12.82 -6.55 6.44
N THR A 79 12.28 -6.05 7.55
CA THR A 79 11.60 -6.83 8.56
C THR A 79 10.10 -6.56 8.47
N LEU A 80 9.30 -7.63 8.38
CA LEU A 80 7.85 -7.52 8.42
C LEU A 80 7.39 -7.36 9.87
N GLY A 81 6.54 -6.37 10.14
CA GLY A 81 5.95 -6.18 11.46
C GLY A 81 4.94 -5.05 11.51
N THR A 82 4.19 -4.97 12.60
CA THR A 82 3.29 -3.84 12.87
C THR A 82 4.05 -2.76 13.63
N LEU A 83 3.82 -1.50 13.29
CA LEU A 83 4.37 -0.38 14.03
C LEU A 83 3.34 0.08 15.06
N GLN A 84 3.72 0.10 16.33
CA GLN A 84 2.93 0.68 17.39
C GLN A 84 3.50 2.05 17.79
N PRO A 85 2.62 3.00 18.16
CA PRO A 85 3.04 4.36 18.48
C PRO A 85 3.85 4.36 19.78
N LEU A 86 5.04 4.96 19.74
CA LEU A 86 5.85 5.20 20.91
C LEU A 86 6.09 6.69 21.07
N TYR A 87 5.81 7.21 22.26
CA TYR A 87 5.99 8.63 22.56
C TYR A 87 7.49 8.99 22.55
N GLY A 88 7.87 10.03 21.81
CA GLY A 88 9.25 10.54 21.78
C GLY A 88 10.01 10.34 20.46
N GLY A 89 9.33 10.04 19.34
CA GLY A 89 9.98 9.90 18.04
C GLY A 89 10.49 8.48 17.74
N GLY A 90 10.04 7.49 18.51
CA GLY A 90 10.25 6.08 18.24
C GLY A 90 8.98 5.40 17.72
N ALA A 91 9.13 4.17 17.25
CA ALA A 91 8.04 3.24 17.01
C ALA A 91 8.43 1.88 17.57
N LEU A 92 7.46 1.14 18.09
CA LEU A 92 7.69 -0.24 18.49
C LEU A 92 7.36 -1.14 17.30
N LEU A 93 8.36 -1.80 16.74
CA LEU A 93 8.18 -2.80 15.69
C LEU A 93 7.82 -4.13 16.34
N VAL A 94 6.60 -4.59 16.14
CA VAL A 94 6.12 -5.89 16.62
C VAL A 94 6.10 -6.86 15.44
N ALA A 95 7.03 -7.80 15.45
CA ALA A 95 7.14 -8.84 14.44
C ALA A 95 6.07 -9.94 14.64
N PRO A 96 5.79 -10.76 13.60
CA PRO A 96 4.77 -11.82 13.68
C PRO A 96 5.05 -12.90 14.74
N ASP A 97 6.29 -13.05 15.17
CA ASP A 97 6.73 -13.97 16.23
C ASP A 97 6.49 -13.43 17.66
N ALA A 98 5.76 -12.32 17.77
CA ALA A 98 5.51 -11.56 19.00
C ALA A 98 6.77 -10.97 19.65
N SER A 99 7.90 -10.95 18.94
CA SER A 99 9.04 -10.14 19.35
C SER A 99 8.75 -8.66 19.08
N ALA A 100 9.11 -7.80 20.03
CA ALA A 100 8.94 -6.37 19.93
C ALA A 100 10.30 -5.69 20.06
N ALA A 101 10.66 -4.86 19.07
CA ALA A 101 11.88 -4.08 19.05
C ALA A 101 11.54 -2.59 19.02
N GLU A 102 12.11 -1.82 19.95
CA GLU A 102 12.03 -0.37 19.89
C GLU A 102 12.99 0.14 18.81
N ILE A 103 12.44 0.89 17.85
CA ILE A 103 13.21 1.48 16.75
C ILE A 103 12.95 2.98 16.72
N ALA A 104 13.99 3.77 16.44
CA ALA A 104 13.81 5.20 16.23
C ALA A 104 13.26 5.44 14.81
N LEU A 105 12.29 6.34 14.66
CA LEU A 105 11.72 6.68 13.34
C LEU A 105 12.79 7.22 12.36
N LYS A 106 13.83 7.87 12.89
CA LYS A 106 14.98 8.35 12.10
C LYS A 106 15.79 7.21 11.45
N ASP A 107 15.80 6.03 12.06
CA ASP A 107 16.59 4.88 11.61
C ASP A 107 15.85 4.06 10.55
N ILE A 108 14.55 4.31 10.34
CA ILE A 108 13.79 3.72 9.25
C ILE A 108 14.27 4.34 7.94
N ALA A 109 14.82 3.55 7.03
CA ALA A 109 15.21 4.01 5.69
C ALA A 109 14.01 3.96 4.74
N TYR A 110 13.30 2.82 4.70
CA TYR A 110 12.15 2.59 3.85
C TYR A 110 11.00 1.91 4.60
N LEU A 111 9.78 2.21 4.18
CA LEU A 111 8.56 1.50 4.53
C LEU A 111 7.92 0.99 3.25
N ASN A 112 7.52 -0.28 3.22
CA ASN A 112 7.00 -0.97 2.05
C ASN A 112 7.86 -0.69 0.79
N PRO A 113 9.18 -0.95 0.83
CA PRO A 113 10.03 -0.75 -0.34
C PRO A 113 9.60 -1.65 -1.49
N GLU A 114 9.60 -1.12 -2.70
CA GLU A 114 9.46 -1.96 -3.90
C GLU A 114 10.60 -3.01 -3.93
N PRO A 115 10.37 -4.22 -4.48
CA PRO A 115 11.35 -5.31 -4.46
C PRO A 115 12.75 -4.94 -4.98
N HIS A 116 12.81 -4.05 -5.99
CA HIS A 116 14.08 -3.57 -6.55
C HIS A 116 14.79 -2.55 -5.65
N ARG A 117 14.07 -1.89 -4.72
CA ARG A 117 14.65 -0.94 -3.74
C ARG A 117 15.08 -1.62 -2.44
N SER A 118 14.48 -2.77 -2.10
CA SER A 118 14.86 -3.56 -0.92
C SER A 118 16.11 -4.42 -1.14
N GLY A 119 16.61 -4.51 -2.38
CA GLY A 119 17.74 -5.37 -2.74
C GLY A 119 17.39 -6.87 -2.76
N LEU A 120 16.10 -7.22 -2.67
CA LEU A 120 15.63 -8.61 -2.57
C LEU A 120 14.86 -9.13 -3.79
N GLY A 121 14.70 -8.37 -4.88
CA GLY A 121 14.19 -8.99 -6.11
C GLY A 121 13.82 -8.08 -7.26
N THR A 122 13.49 -8.73 -8.37
CA THR A 122 12.99 -8.12 -9.61
C THR A 122 11.48 -7.95 -9.53
N SER A 123 10.97 -6.74 -9.76
CA SER A 123 9.52 -6.52 -9.92
C SER A 123 9.11 -6.86 -11.35
N TYR A 124 8.02 -7.63 -11.50
CA TYR A 124 7.42 -7.99 -12.78
C TYR A 124 6.04 -7.33 -12.92
N GLU A 125 5.81 -6.65 -14.02
CA GLU A 125 4.55 -6.00 -14.35
C GLU A 125 4.12 -6.45 -15.74
N GLY A 126 2.89 -6.93 -15.88
CA GLY A 126 2.35 -7.44 -17.15
C GLY A 126 0.99 -6.84 -17.44
N ARG A 127 0.78 -6.33 -18.66
CA ARG A 127 -0.49 -5.79 -19.12
C ARG A 127 -0.88 -6.47 -20.43
N ALA A 128 -2.12 -6.95 -20.51
CA ALA A 128 -2.69 -7.50 -21.73
C ALA A 128 -3.96 -6.72 -22.08
N THR A 129 -4.07 -6.28 -23.34
CA THR A 129 -5.23 -5.56 -23.85
C THR A 129 -5.80 -6.32 -25.05
N LEU A 130 -7.09 -6.65 -24.98
CA LEU A 130 -7.85 -7.24 -26.08
C LEU A 130 -8.98 -6.27 -26.44
N SER A 131 -9.11 -5.91 -27.71
CA SER A 131 -10.13 -4.98 -28.17
C SER A 131 -10.72 -5.45 -29.50
N ALA A 132 -12.04 -5.53 -29.57
CA ALA A 132 -12.78 -5.83 -30.78
C ALA A 132 -13.65 -4.62 -31.13
N THR A 133 -13.56 -4.15 -32.36
CA THR A 133 -14.41 -3.07 -32.87
C THR A 133 -15.22 -3.59 -34.05
N TYR A 134 -16.55 -3.50 -33.94
CA TYR A 134 -17.48 -3.81 -35.00
C TYR A 134 -18.15 -2.51 -35.47
N THR A 135 -17.96 -2.15 -36.74
CA THR A 135 -18.61 -0.98 -37.34
C THR A 135 -19.47 -1.44 -38.51
N SER A 136 -20.79 -1.28 -38.38
CA SER A 136 -21.76 -1.53 -39.43
C SER A 136 -22.18 -0.20 -40.06
N GLY A 137 -21.76 -0.01 -41.31
CA GLY A 137 -22.18 1.02 -42.24
C GLY A 137 -22.00 0.45 -43.66
N ASN A 138 -22.13 1.24 -44.73
CA ASN A 138 -22.03 0.77 -46.13
C ASN A 138 -20.75 -0.04 -46.48
N VAL A 139 -19.77 -0.13 -45.56
CA VAL A 139 -18.66 -1.08 -45.58
C VAL A 139 -18.60 -1.75 -44.21
N GLU A 140 -18.78 -3.07 -44.16
CA GLU A 140 -18.60 -3.85 -42.94
C GLU A 140 -17.11 -3.88 -42.58
N SER A 141 -16.77 -3.37 -41.39
CA SER A 141 -15.38 -3.33 -40.89
C SER A 141 -15.31 -3.99 -39.53
N GLU A 142 -14.67 -5.15 -39.48
CA GLU A 142 -14.30 -5.85 -38.27
C GLU A 142 -12.82 -5.62 -37.99
N ARG A 143 -12.47 -5.17 -36.78
CA ARG A 143 -11.08 -5.05 -36.34
C ARG A 143 -10.90 -5.72 -34.99
N LEU A 144 -9.92 -6.62 -34.93
CA LEU A 144 -9.46 -7.27 -33.71
C LEU A 144 -8.05 -6.74 -33.40
N TYR A 145 -7.88 -6.23 -32.19
CA TYR A 145 -6.61 -5.77 -31.65
C TYR A 145 -6.26 -6.59 -30.42
N ALA A 146 -5.03 -7.07 -30.38
CA ALA A 146 -4.44 -7.70 -29.21
C ALA A 146 -3.07 -7.08 -28.97
N ASP A 147 -2.83 -6.64 -27.75
CA ASP A 147 -1.58 -6.03 -27.30
C ASP A 147 -1.16 -6.65 -25.97
N ALA A 148 0.12 -6.94 -25.81
CA ALA A 148 0.67 -7.52 -24.60
C ALA A 148 2.03 -6.90 -24.30
N GLU A 149 2.18 -6.40 -23.08
CA GLU A 149 3.36 -5.69 -22.62
C GLU A 149 3.83 -6.31 -21.31
N LEU A 150 5.14 -6.58 -21.21
CA LEU A 150 5.78 -7.12 -20.03
C LEU A 150 6.98 -6.24 -19.67
N THR A 151 6.99 -5.74 -18.44
CA THR A 151 8.07 -4.93 -17.89
C THR A 151 8.69 -5.66 -16.71
N ALA A 152 10.01 -5.78 -16.69
CA ALA A 152 10.78 -6.26 -15.55
C ALA A 152 11.73 -5.15 -15.08
N ARG A 153 11.78 -4.88 -13.77
CA ARG A 153 12.72 -3.92 -13.16
C ARG A 153 13.54 -4.67 -12.09
N ALA A 154 14.86 -4.61 -12.22
CA ALA A 154 15.82 -5.24 -11.32
C ALA A 154 16.69 -4.18 -10.65
#